data_AF-A0A6J6P0R4-F1
#
_entry.id   AF-A0A6J6P0R4-F1
#
_cell.length_a   1.000
_cell.length_b   1.000
_cell.length_c   1.000
_cell.angle_alpha   90.00
_cell.angle_beta   90.00
_cell.angle_gamma   90.00
#
_symmetry.space_group_name_H-M   'P 1'
#
loop_
_entity.id
_entity.type
_entity.pdbx_description
1 polymer ?
#
loop_
_entity_poly.entity_id
_entity_poly.type
_entity_poly.pdbx_seq_one_letter_code
_entity_poly.pdbx_strand_id
1 'polypeptide(L)'
;MAGTQRLSQRISEDGIALIVRVADAAAAGTAEEEGAKAVAVDTDIPGIREATSLPVVWTGGTDDVPVEVDAVLVHMHDRPEEFAPPAGLELVVCVHDEDDLEEALEQMDPDLLVLAPKDADDGPHDGALELLPDVPAGKLVIADSDPATRDEIVALERAGFDAVIVAAGSITELIGDHVPDDPV
;
A
#
# COMPACT_ATOMS: atom_id res chain seq x y z
N MET A 1 -22.95 3.50 11.85
CA MET A 1 -21.78 4.39 11.86
C MET A 1 -20.63 3.52 11.41
N ALA A 2 -20.31 3.50 10.11
CA ALA A 2 -19.15 2.77 9.61
C ALA A 2 -17.92 3.54 10.13
N GLY A 3 -17.18 2.93 11.04
CA GLY A 3 -15.94 3.52 11.53
C GLY A 3 -14.96 3.54 10.37
N THR A 4 -14.42 4.72 10.04
CA THR A 4 -13.30 4.91 9.13
C THR A 4 -12.22 3.89 9.49
N GLN A 5 -12.01 2.89 8.64
CA GLN A 5 -11.02 1.85 8.90
C GLN A 5 -9.67 2.44 8.54
N ARG A 6 -8.87 2.77 9.56
CA ARG A 6 -7.56 3.37 9.33
C ARG A 6 -6.62 2.35 8.69
N LEU A 7 -6.05 2.72 7.56
CA LEU A 7 -5.02 1.98 6.87
C LEU A 7 -3.83 1.72 7.79
N SER A 8 -3.34 2.75 8.50
CA SER A 8 -2.24 2.64 9.46
C SER A 8 -2.47 1.57 10.54
N GLN A 9 -3.70 1.47 11.04
CA GLN A 9 -4.05 0.48 12.05
C GLN A 9 -4.01 -0.94 11.47
N ARG A 10 -4.47 -1.13 10.23
CA ARG A 10 -4.53 -2.45 9.57
C ARG A 10 -3.17 -3.00 9.20
N ILE A 11 -2.23 -2.13 8.83
CA ILE A 11 -0.88 -2.53 8.44
C ILE A 11 0.05 -2.72 9.65
N SER A 12 -0.25 -2.10 10.79
CA SER A 12 0.56 -2.21 12.02
C SER A 12 0.28 -3.47 12.86
N GLU A 13 -0.76 -4.27 12.57
CA GLU A 13 -1.21 -5.33 13.48
C GLU A 13 -0.31 -6.58 13.51
N ASP A 14 -0.01 -7.21 12.36
CA ASP A 14 0.78 -8.44 12.30
C ASP A 14 1.28 -8.73 10.87
N GLY A 15 2.59 -8.90 10.71
CA GLY A 15 3.25 -9.24 9.45
C GLY A 15 3.13 -8.16 8.37
N ILE A 16 3.68 -8.43 7.20
CA ILE A 16 3.53 -7.53 6.04
C ILE A 16 2.08 -7.58 5.52
N ALA A 17 1.41 -6.43 5.48
CA ALA A 17 0.05 -6.31 4.99
C ALA A 17 -0.01 -6.27 3.46
N LEU A 18 -1.01 -6.95 2.88
CA LEU A 18 -1.21 -6.97 1.43
C LEU A 18 -2.27 -5.95 1.02
N ILE A 19 -1.87 -5.02 0.16
CA ILE A 19 -2.73 -4.01 -0.45
C ILE A 19 -2.91 -4.38 -1.93
N VAL A 20 -4.15 -4.59 -2.37
CA VAL A 20 -4.39 -5.17 -3.69
C VAL A 20 -4.99 -4.13 -4.62
N ARG A 21 -4.36 -3.91 -5.77
CA ARG A 21 -4.89 -3.04 -6.83
C ARG A 21 -6.08 -3.70 -7.50
N VAL A 22 -7.26 -3.09 -7.41
CA VAL A 22 -8.49 -3.64 -7.95
C VAL A 22 -9.09 -2.70 -8.99
N ALA A 23 -9.59 -3.29 -10.08
CA ALA A 23 -10.21 -2.55 -11.18
C ALA A 23 -11.74 -2.44 -11.04
N ASP A 24 -12.35 -3.26 -10.18
CA ASP A 24 -13.79 -3.30 -9.98
C ASP A 24 -14.19 -3.81 -8.58
N ALA A 25 -15.47 -3.65 -8.23
CA ALA A 25 -16.00 -4.03 -6.92
C ALA A 25 -15.94 -5.55 -6.65
N ALA A 26 -16.04 -6.39 -7.69
CA ALA A 26 -15.95 -7.84 -7.51
C ALA A 26 -14.51 -8.27 -7.18
N ALA A 27 -13.52 -7.64 -7.81
CA ALA A 27 -12.12 -7.80 -7.46
C ALA A 27 -11.82 -7.33 -6.02
N ALA A 28 -12.45 -6.25 -5.56
CA ALA A 28 -12.34 -5.79 -4.17
C ALA A 28 -12.84 -6.83 -3.16
N GLY A 29 -14.03 -7.41 -3.40
CA GLY A 29 -14.57 -8.47 -2.55
C GLY A 29 -13.70 -9.73 -2.56
N THR A 30 -13.22 -10.13 -3.75
CA THR A 30 -12.31 -11.29 -3.88
C THR A 30 -11.02 -11.07 -3.09
N ALA A 31 -10.44 -9.87 -3.18
CA ALA A 31 -9.22 -9.55 -2.46
C ALA A 31 -9.41 -9.65 -0.93
N GLU A 32 -10.55 -9.20 -0.40
CA GLU A 32 -10.90 -9.36 1.01
C GLU A 32 -11.04 -10.83 1.40
N GLU A 33 -11.70 -11.65 0.58
CA GLU A 33 -11.87 -13.08 0.82
C GLU A 33 -10.53 -13.84 0.81
N GLU A 34 -9.57 -13.42 -0.02
CA GLU A 34 -8.23 -14.01 -0.07
C GLU A 34 -7.27 -13.45 1.00
N GLY A 35 -7.72 -12.51 1.84
CA GLY A 35 -6.96 -12.03 2.99
C GLY A 35 -6.21 -10.72 2.81
N ALA A 36 -6.54 -9.92 1.79
CA ALA A 36 -6.03 -8.56 1.66
C ALA A 36 -6.39 -7.72 2.90
N LYS A 37 -5.51 -6.77 3.24
CA LYS A 37 -5.69 -5.85 4.38
C LYS A 37 -6.22 -4.49 3.94
N ALA A 38 -6.02 -4.14 2.68
CA ALA A 38 -6.58 -2.95 2.03
C ALA A 38 -6.69 -3.18 0.51
N VAL A 39 -7.44 -2.32 -0.17
CA VAL A 39 -7.53 -2.31 -1.63
C VAL A 39 -7.09 -0.95 -2.17
N ALA A 40 -6.37 -0.95 -3.29
CA ALA A 40 -5.94 0.24 -4.00
C ALA A 40 -6.75 0.39 -5.29
N VAL A 41 -7.20 1.61 -5.58
CA VAL A 41 -8.03 1.93 -6.75
C VAL A 41 -7.55 3.21 -7.41
N ASP A 42 -7.40 3.18 -8.73
CA ASP A 42 -6.98 4.32 -9.56
C ASP A 42 -8.17 5.01 -10.26
N THR A 43 -9.35 4.40 -10.21
CA THR A 43 -10.60 4.90 -10.80
C THR A 43 -11.74 4.85 -9.78
N ASP A 44 -12.73 5.73 -9.95
CA ASP A 44 -13.94 5.68 -9.13
C ASP A 44 -14.73 4.39 -9.43
N ILE A 45 -14.96 3.57 -8.40
CA ILE A 45 -15.64 2.27 -8.49
C ILE A 45 -16.96 2.36 -7.72
N PRO A 46 -18.10 2.49 -8.43
CA PRO A 46 -19.39 2.57 -7.78
C PRO A 46 -19.70 1.33 -6.94
N GLY A 47 -20.07 1.54 -5.67
CA GLY A 47 -20.48 0.45 -4.77
C GLY A 47 -19.31 -0.35 -4.19
N ILE A 48 -18.06 0.14 -4.27
CA ILE A 48 -16.90 -0.54 -3.68
C ILE A 48 -17.09 -0.81 -2.17
N ARG A 49 -17.72 0.11 -1.44
CA ARG A 49 -18.02 -0.02 -0.01
C ARG A 49 -19.07 -1.06 0.33
N GLU A 50 -19.88 -1.47 -0.65
CA GLU A 50 -20.83 -2.57 -0.47
C GLU A 50 -20.16 -3.92 -0.72
N ALA A 51 -19.09 -3.93 -1.53
CA ALA A 51 -18.37 -5.13 -1.90
C ALA A 51 -17.21 -5.47 -0.95
N THR A 52 -16.58 -4.47 -0.32
CA THR A 52 -15.53 -4.69 0.66
C THR A 52 -15.68 -3.82 1.92
N SER A 53 -15.29 -4.38 3.06
CA SER A 53 -15.17 -3.68 4.34
C SER A 53 -13.74 -3.19 4.62
N LEU A 54 -12.80 -3.44 3.70
CA LEU A 54 -11.40 -3.04 3.82
C LEU A 54 -11.20 -1.53 3.61
N PRO A 55 -10.10 -0.96 4.14
CA PRO A 55 -9.65 0.37 3.77
C PRO A 55 -9.44 0.49 2.25
N VAL A 56 -9.92 1.58 1.67
CA VAL A 56 -9.77 1.88 0.24
C VAL A 56 -8.73 2.98 0.06
N VAL A 57 -7.67 2.71 -0.70
CA VAL A 57 -6.58 3.64 -1.02
C VAL A 57 -6.77 4.17 -2.43
N TRP A 58 -6.90 5.48 -2.58
CA TRP A 58 -6.97 6.15 -3.88
C TRP A 58 -5.56 6.34 -4.45
N THR A 59 -5.32 5.86 -5.67
CA THR A 59 -4.05 6.03 -6.40
C THR A 59 -4.22 6.77 -7.73
N GLY A 60 -5.40 7.33 -7.99
CA GLY A 60 -5.74 8.01 -9.25
C GLY A 60 -5.33 9.49 -9.33
N GLY A 61 -4.47 9.97 -8.43
CA GLY A 61 -4.00 11.35 -8.37
C GLY A 61 -4.82 12.28 -7.45
N THR A 62 -4.50 13.57 -7.43
CA THR A 62 -5.00 14.54 -6.43
C THR A 62 -6.17 15.41 -6.89
N ASP A 63 -6.52 15.42 -8.18
CA ASP A 63 -7.50 16.35 -8.75
C ASP A 63 -8.96 16.03 -8.37
N ASP A 64 -9.35 14.75 -8.31
CA ASP A 64 -10.74 14.31 -8.09
C ASP A 64 -10.78 13.09 -7.16
N VAL A 65 -10.38 13.29 -5.90
CA VAL A 65 -10.35 12.23 -4.89
C VAL A 65 -11.79 11.87 -4.46
N PRO A 66 -12.24 10.61 -4.60
CA PRO A 66 -13.59 10.22 -4.23
C PRO A 66 -13.83 10.32 -2.72
N VAL A 67 -15.08 10.59 -2.31
CA VAL A 67 -15.44 10.68 -0.89
C VAL A 67 -15.47 9.33 -0.17
N GLU A 68 -15.46 8.24 -0.95
CA GLU A 68 -15.59 6.87 -0.45
C GLU A 68 -14.23 6.20 -0.20
N VAL A 69 -13.12 6.94 -0.12
CA VAL A 69 -11.80 6.37 0.18
C VAL A 69 -11.38 6.62 1.62
N ASP A 70 -10.40 5.87 2.14
CA ASP A 70 -9.84 6.06 3.49
C ASP A 70 -8.45 6.69 3.45
N ALA A 71 -7.71 6.45 2.36
CA ALA A 71 -6.38 6.99 2.16
C ALA A 71 -6.19 7.49 0.72
N VAL A 72 -5.28 8.44 0.54
CA VAL A 72 -4.91 8.99 -0.77
C VAL A 72 -3.41 8.92 -0.94
N LEU A 73 -2.99 8.29 -2.03
CA LEU A 73 -1.60 8.23 -2.46
C LEU A 73 -1.27 9.46 -3.31
N VAL A 74 -0.21 10.16 -2.93
CA VAL A 74 0.31 11.32 -3.64
C VAL A 74 1.77 11.10 -4.00
N HIS A 75 2.18 11.42 -5.21
CA HIS A 75 3.58 11.35 -5.61
C HIS A 75 4.29 12.65 -5.28
N MET A 76 5.56 12.56 -4.87
CA MET A 76 6.35 13.77 -4.59
C MET A 76 6.46 14.72 -5.79
N HIS A 77 6.57 14.17 -7.00
CA HIS A 77 6.60 14.97 -8.23
C HIS A 77 5.28 15.70 -8.57
N ASP A 78 4.16 15.31 -7.96
CA ASP A 78 2.85 15.94 -8.16
C ASP A 78 2.61 17.13 -7.22
N ARG A 79 3.65 17.61 -6.52
CA ARG A 79 3.59 18.72 -5.56
C ARG A 79 2.54 18.50 -4.47
N PRO A 80 2.70 17.44 -3.67
CA PRO A 80 1.73 17.07 -2.66
C PRO A 80 1.54 18.14 -1.57
N GLU A 81 2.47 19.08 -1.43
CA GLU A 81 2.36 20.25 -0.56
C GLU A 81 1.22 21.22 -0.94
N GLU A 82 0.82 21.22 -2.22
CA GLU A 82 -0.33 22.01 -2.70
C GLU A 82 -1.66 21.27 -2.50
N PHE A 83 -1.60 19.97 -2.20
CA PHE A 83 -2.77 19.13 -2.01
C PHE A 83 -3.22 19.11 -0.55
N ALA A 84 -4.48 19.53 -0.33
CA ALA A 84 -5.14 19.44 0.96
C ALA A 84 -6.08 18.23 0.96
N PRO A 85 -5.71 17.08 1.57
CA PRO A 85 -6.58 15.92 1.58
C PRO A 85 -7.90 16.25 2.29
N PRO A 86 -9.04 15.73 1.78
CA PRO A 86 -10.31 15.76 2.48
C PRO A 86 -10.17 15.32 3.95
N ALA A 87 -10.89 16.00 4.85
CA ALA A 87 -10.80 15.74 6.28
C ALA A 87 -11.17 14.28 6.60
N GLY A 88 -10.25 13.57 7.27
CA GLY A 88 -10.44 12.19 7.69
C GLY A 88 -9.80 11.15 6.78
N LEU A 89 -9.19 11.56 5.65
CA LEU A 89 -8.35 10.70 4.83
C LEU A 89 -6.93 10.64 5.39
N GLU A 90 -6.32 9.46 5.30
CA GLU A 90 -4.89 9.27 5.55
C GLU A 90 -4.08 9.65 4.30
N LEU A 91 -3.03 10.43 4.51
CA LEU A 91 -2.10 10.79 3.44
C LEU A 91 -1.02 9.71 3.34
N VAL A 92 -0.84 9.17 2.14
CA VAL A 92 0.23 8.23 1.81
C VAL A 92 1.11 8.90 0.77
N VAL A 93 2.40 9.08 1.07
CA VAL A 93 3.33 9.75 0.15
C VAL A 93 4.18 8.72 -0.56
N CYS A 94 4.17 8.75 -1.88
CA CYS A 94 4.96 7.90 -2.75
C CYS A 94 6.27 8.59 -3.13
N VAL A 95 7.37 7.88 -2.90
CA VAL A 95 8.74 8.35 -3.13
C VAL A 95 9.48 7.34 -4.00
N HIS A 96 10.32 7.84 -4.90
CA HIS A 96 11.05 7.02 -5.86
C HIS A 96 12.54 6.88 -5.52
N ASP A 97 13.09 7.82 -4.77
CA ASP A 97 14.52 7.89 -4.44
C ASP A 97 14.75 8.58 -3.08
N GLU A 98 16.02 8.69 -2.67
CA GLU A 98 16.44 9.28 -1.41
C GLU A 98 16.08 10.78 -1.33
N ASP A 99 16.17 11.50 -2.44
CA ASP A 99 15.85 12.93 -2.50
C ASP A 99 14.34 13.14 -2.30
N ASP A 100 13.50 12.34 -2.98
CA ASP A 100 12.04 12.33 -2.77
C ASP A 100 11.68 12.01 -1.30
N LEU A 101 12.38 11.07 -0.67
CA LEU A 101 12.15 10.68 0.72
C LEU A 101 12.52 11.80 1.71
N GLU A 102 13.69 12.41 1.56
CA GLU A 102 14.11 13.54 2.39
C GLU A 102 13.08 14.68 2.26
N GLU A 103 12.71 15.02 1.04
CA GLU A 103 11.73 16.07 0.75
C GLU A 103 10.35 15.78 1.38
N ALA A 104 9.89 14.52 1.33
CA ALA A 104 8.66 14.06 2.00
C ALA A 104 8.67 14.24 3.51
N LEU A 105 9.77 13.85 4.14
CA LEU A 105 9.91 13.93 5.59
C LEU A 105 10.00 15.39 6.04
N GLU A 106 10.69 16.25 5.29
CA GLU A 106 10.85 17.67 5.65
C GLU A 106 9.59 18.50 5.44
N GLN A 107 8.88 18.29 4.32
CA GLN A 107 7.75 19.14 3.95
C GLN A 107 6.42 18.69 4.56
N MET A 108 6.21 17.37 4.65
CA MET A 108 4.90 16.81 5.01
C MET A 108 4.92 15.99 6.30
N ASP A 109 6.08 15.41 6.65
CA ASP A 109 6.24 14.46 7.75
C ASP A 109 5.15 13.37 7.76
N PRO A 110 4.95 12.62 6.66
CA PRO A 110 3.84 11.69 6.54
C PRO A 110 4.04 10.48 7.46
N ASP A 111 2.94 9.95 8.01
CA ASP A 111 2.96 8.71 8.81
C ASP A 111 3.12 7.45 7.94
N LEU A 112 2.64 7.51 6.68
CA LEU A 112 2.69 6.41 5.72
C LEU A 112 3.49 6.79 4.46
N LEU A 113 4.45 5.96 4.11
CA LEU A 113 5.32 6.11 2.95
C LEU A 113 5.18 4.91 2.02
N VAL A 114 5.09 5.17 0.71
CA VAL A 114 5.20 4.16 -0.33
C VAL A 114 6.56 4.31 -1.01
N LEU A 115 7.38 3.27 -0.95
CA LEU A 115 8.66 3.20 -1.66
C LEU A 115 8.42 2.51 -3.01
N ALA A 116 8.52 3.27 -4.09
CA ALA A 116 8.25 2.81 -5.45
C ALA A 116 9.41 3.18 -6.40
N PRO A 117 10.64 2.65 -6.20
CA PRO A 117 11.79 3.01 -7.01
C PRO A 117 11.52 2.82 -8.52
N LYS A 118 11.87 3.83 -9.32
CA LYS A 118 11.65 3.81 -10.79
C LYS A 118 12.64 2.93 -11.53
N ASP A 119 13.85 2.81 -11.00
CA ASP A 119 14.98 2.13 -11.63
C ASP A 119 15.52 1.07 -10.67
N ALA A 120 14.93 -0.12 -10.74
CA ALA A 120 15.44 -1.26 -10.00
C ALA A 120 16.25 -2.13 -10.97
N ASP A 121 17.50 -1.72 -11.25
CA ASP A 121 18.40 -2.40 -12.19
C ASP A 121 18.64 -3.88 -11.84
N ASP A 122 18.55 -4.24 -10.55
CA ASP A 122 18.75 -5.61 -10.03
C ASP A 122 17.43 -6.36 -9.69
N GLY A 123 16.27 -5.68 -9.72
CA GLY A 123 14.94 -6.27 -9.53
C GLY A 123 13.95 -5.32 -8.85
N PRO A 124 12.63 -5.36 -9.14
CA PRO A 124 11.64 -4.33 -8.75
C PRO A 124 11.60 -3.93 -7.26
N HIS A 125 12.06 -4.82 -6.37
CA HIS A 125 12.03 -4.63 -4.92
C HIS A 125 13.38 -4.18 -4.32
N ASP A 126 14.50 -4.34 -5.03
CA ASP A 126 15.84 -4.03 -4.49
C ASP A 126 15.98 -2.54 -4.20
N GLY A 127 15.48 -1.67 -5.08
CA GLY A 127 15.50 -0.21 -4.82
C GLY A 127 14.67 0.18 -3.59
N ALA A 128 13.61 -0.56 -3.25
CA ALA A 128 12.80 -0.26 -2.07
C ALA A 128 13.58 -0.66 -0.80
N LEU A 129 14.29 -1.80 -0.85
CA LEU A 129 15.18 -2.24 0.24
C LEU A 129 16.34 -1.26 0.47
N GLU A 130 16.84 -0.62 -0.59
CA GLU A 130 17.91 0.38 -0.50
C GLU A 130 17.45 1.69 0.16
N LEU A 131 16.19 2.08 -0.01
CA LEU A 131 15.60 3.29 0.58
C LEU A 131 15.12 3.12 2.03
N LEU A 132 14.80 1.89 2.43
CA LEU A 132 14.29 1.60 3.77
C LEU A 132 15.19 2.10 4.93
N PRO A 133 16.53 2.01 4.87
CA PRO A 133 17.42 2.48 5.93
C PRO A 133 17.31 3.97 6.25
N ASP A 134 16.88 4.78 5.28
CA ASP A 134 16.72 6.23 5.41
C ASP A 134 15.35 6.60 6.01
N VAL A 135 14.43 5.64 6.13
CA VAL A 135 13.11 5.87 6.73
C VAL A 135 13.21 5.95 8.26
N PRO A 136 12.71 7.05 8.88
CA PRO A 136 12.73 7.19 10.33
C PRO A 136 11.89 6.12 11.04
N ALA A 137 12.37 5.70 12.21
CA ALA A 137 11.62 4.78 13.07
C ALA A 137 10.25 5.35 13.45
N GLY A 138 9.21 4.53 13.33
CA GLY A 138 7.83 4.89 13.65
C GLY A 138 7.00 5.34 12.45
N LYS A 139 7.58 5.46 11.25
CA LYS A 139 6.84 5.57 9.99
C LYS A 139 6.43 4.19 9.49
N LEU A 140 5.28 4.11 8.83
CA LEU A 140 4.81 2.89 8.19
C LEU A 140 5.26 2.87 6.75
N VAL A 141 5.94 1.79 6.35
CA VAL A 141 6.57 1.67 5.04
C VAL A 141 5.87 0.62 4.20
N ILE A 142 5.45 1.05 3.02
CA ILE A 142 4.72 0.26 2.04
C ILE A 142 5.62 0.10 0.81
N ALA A 143 5.89 -1.13 0.39
CA ALA A 143 6.56 -1.38 -0.88
C ALA A 143 5.52 -1.32 -2.01
N ASP A 144 5.85 -0.66 -3.12
CA ASP A 144 5.14 -0.88 -4.37
C ASP A 144 5.90 -1.93 -5.18
N SER A 145 5.29 -3.09 -5.42
CA SER A 145 5.96 -4.18 -6.12
C SER A 145 5.00 -4.87 -7.08
N ASP A 146 5.23 -4.65 -8.37
CA ASP A 146 4.50 -5.30 -9.45
C ASP A 146 5.46 -5.80 -10.55
N PRO A 147 5.54 -7.12 -10.79
CA PRO A 147 4.91 -8.21 -10.06
C PRO A 147 5.59 -8.47 -8.70
N ALA A 148 4.86 -9.05 -7.74
CA ALA A 148 5.41 -9.56 -6.49
C ALA A 148 5.30 -11.09 -6.41
N THR A 149 6.32 -11.74 -5.89
CA THR A 149 6.35 -13.16 -5.57
C THR A 149 6.38 -13.37 -4.06
N ARG A 150 6.05 -14.58 -3.60
CA ARG A 150 6.08 -14.93 -2.18
C ARG A 150 7.46 -14.72 -1.55
N ASP A 151 8.52 -15.10 -2.25
CA ASP A 151 9.89 -14.94 -1.74
C ASP A 151 10.26 -13.45 -1.57
N GLU A 152 9.78 -12.58 -2.47
CA GLU A 152 9.95 -11.13 -2.36
C GLU A 152 9.16 -10.55 -1.18
N ILE A 153 7.90 -10.98 -0.98
CA ILE A 153 7.09 -10.54 0.16
C ILE A 153 7.76 -10.92 1.49
N VAL A 154 8.31 -12.14 1.58
CA VAL A 154 9.07 -12.59 2.76
C VAL A 154 10.35 -11.79 2.94
N ALA A 155 11.01 -11.37 1.84
CA ALA A 155 12.20 -10.53 1.91
C ALA A 155 11.86 -9.13 2.44
N LEU A 156 10.79 -8.51 1.92
CA LEU A 156 10.28 -7.21 2.37
C LEU A 156 9.86 -7.23 3.84
N GLU A 157 9.12 -8.26 4.26
CA GLU A 157 8.74 -8.44 5.68
C GLU A 157 9.98 -8.52 6.58
N ARG A 158 11.00 -9.27 6.18
CA ARG A 158 12.25 -9.40 6.95
C ARG A 158 13.08 -8.13 6.98
N ALA A 159 12.98 -7.31 5.93
CA ALA A 159 13.64 -6.01 5.89
C ALA A 159 12.98 -5.01 6.83
N GLY A 160 11.67 -5.16 7.07
CA GLY A 160 10.89 -4.33 7.99
C GLY A 160 9.80 -3.51 7.32
N PHE A 161 9.34 -3.91 6.12
CA PHE A 161 8.17 -3.30 5.49
C PHE A 161 6.88 -3.71 6.22
N ASP A 162 5.99 -2.75 6.40
CA ASP A 162 4.68 -2.94 7.04
C ASP A 162 3.62 -3.39 6.03
N ALA A 163 3.75 -3.01 4.76
CA ALA A 163 2.83 -3.44 3.71
C ALA A 163 3.48 -3.54 2.32
N VAL A 164 2.78 -4.18 1.39
CA VAL A 164 3.13 -4.23 -0.03
C VAL A 164 1.89 -4.06 -0.90
N ILE A 165 2.00 -3.22 -1.93
CA ILE A 165 0.98 -3.02 -2.96
C ILE A 165 1.27 -3.98 -4.12
N VAL A 166 0.29 -4.80 -4.49
CA VAL A 166 0.37 -5.82 -5.55
C VAL A 166 -0.79 -5.70 -6.53
N ALA A 167 -0.61 -6.11 -7.79
CA ALA A 167 -1.73 -6.26 -8.73
C ALA A 167 -2.78 -7.27 -8.24
N ALA A 168 -4.03 -7.10 -8.71
CA ALA A 168 -5.04 -8.14 -8.62
C ALA A 168 -4.55 -9.43 -9.29
N GLY A 169 -4.29 -10.44 -8.47
CA GLY A 169 -3.89 -11.81 -8.80
C GLY A 169 -4.23 -12.70 -7.60
N SER A 170 -3.87 -14.00 -7.64
CA SER A 170 -4.19 -14.88 -6.51
C SER A 170 -3.36 -14.51 -5.29
N ILE A 171 -3.96 -13.78 -4.35
CA ILE A 171 -3.31 -13.41 -3.09
C ILE A 171 -2.99 -14.66 -2.26
N THR A 172 -3.80 -15.71 -2.41
CA THR A 172 -3.59 -17.01 -1.79
C THR A 172 -2.24 -17.64 -2.18
N GLU A 173 -1.75 -17.40 -3.41
CA GLU A 173 -0.44 -17.89 -3.88
C GLU A 173 0.72 -17.10 -3.24
N LEU A 174 0.49 -15.83 -2.89
CA LEU A 174 1.47 -14.93 -2.30
C LEU A 174 1.63 -15.14 -0.79
N ILE A 175 0.53 -15.37 -0.07
CA ILE A 175 0.56 -15.67 1.37
C ILE A 175 0.98 -17.13 1.57
N GLY A 176 0.60 -18.00 0.63
CA GLY A 176 0.79 -19.44 0.64
C GLY A 176 -0.09 -20.09 1.70
N ASP A 177 -0.95 -21.02 1.27
CA ASP A 177 -1.64 -21.94 2.17
C ASP A 177 -0.60 -22.60 3.08
N HIS A 178 -0.66 -22.33 4.38
CA HIS A 178 0.11 -23.11 5.34
C HIS A 178 -0.57 -24.48 5.39
N VAL A 179 -0.24 -25.36 4.44
CA VAL A 179 -0.46 -26.79 4.64
C VAL A 179 0.39 -27.15 5.86
N PRO A 180 -0.21 -27.59 6.98
CA PRO A 180 0.58 -28.16 8.05
C PRO A 180 1.23 -29.41 7.47
N ASP A 181 2.55 -29.40 7.37
CA ASP A 181 3.36 -30.58 7.10
C ASP A 181 3.21 -31.47 8.35
N ASP A 182 2.21 -32.35 8.34
CA ASP A 182 2.04 -33.38 9.36
C ASP A 182 2.85 -34.60 8.90
N PRO A 183 4.00 -34.90 9.54
CA PRO A 183 4.84 -36.01 9.13
C PRO A 183 4.20 -37.33 9.56
N VAL A 184 3.97 -38.24 8.61
CA VAL A 184 3.57 -39.63 8.86
C VAL A 184 4.79 -40.56 8.87
#